data_AF-A0A9E0WEB5-F1
#
_entry.id   AF-A0A9E0WEB5-F1
#
_cell.length_a   1.000
_cell.length_b   1.000
_cell.length_c   1.000
_cell.angle_alpha   90.00
_cell.angle_beta   90.00
_cell.angle_gamma   90.00
#
_symmetry.space_group_name_H-M   'P 1'
#
loop_
_entity.id
_entity.type
_entity.pdbx_description
1 polymer ?
#
loop_
_entity_poly.entity_id
_entity_poly.type
_entity_poly.pdbx_seq_one_letter_code
_entity_poly.pdbx_strand_id
1 'polypeptide(L)' 'MGLGGISIWQLLIILAIVVLIFGTKRMRSMGSDLGGAVKGFKEALDDDKKADKKSADDNSKSD' A
#
# COMPACT_ATOMS: atom_id res chain seq x y z
N MET A 1 -21.37 16.20 12.51
CA MET A 1 -20.18 15.55 13.10
C MET A 1 -19.51 14.73 11.99
N GLY A 2 -18.73 15.39 11.13
CA GLY A 2 -18.12 14.73 9.98
C GLY A 2 -16.87 13.95 10.37
N LEU A 3 -16.46 13.01 9.50
CA LEU A 3 -15.23 12.20 9.62
C LEU A 3 -13.93 13.02 9.68
N GLY A 4 -13.99 14.35 9.52
CA GLY A 4 -12.84 15.27 9.61
C GLY A 4 -12.32 15.55 11.03
N GLY A 5 -12.90 14.93 12.06
CA GLY A 5 -12.43 15.03 13.45
C GLY A 5 -11.43 13.94 13.87
N ILE A 6 -11.22 12.93 13.03
CA ILE A 6 -10.26 11.85 13.31
C ILE A 6 -8.87 12.36 12.95
N SER A 7 -8.16 12.86 13.95
CA SER A 7 -6.78 13.30 13.81
C SER A 7 -5.86 12.09 13.62
N ILE A 8 -4.84 12.22 12.75
CA ILE A 8 -3.79 11.18 12.57
C ILE A 8 -3.23 10.71 13.92
N TRP A 9 -3.10 11.62 14.89
CA TRP A 9 -2.63 11.30 16.24
C TRP A 9 -3.52 10.34 17.00
N GLN A 10 -4.84 10.41 16.82
CA GLN A 10 -5.79 9.49 17.45
C GLN A 10 -5.71 8.10 16.81
N LEU A 11 -5.56 8.03 15.49
CA LEU A 11 -5.36 6.77 14.77
C LEU A 11 -4.08 6.05 15.22
N LEU A 12 -2.98 6.78 15.45
CA LEU A 12 -1.74 6.19 15.97
C LEU A 12 -1.91 5.62 17.38
N ILE A 13 -2.63 6.32 18.27
CA ILE A 13 -2.94 5.83 19.61
C ILE A 13 -3.79 4.57 19.56
N ILE A 14 -4.83 4.56 18.73
CA ILE A 14 -5.68 3.38 18.53
C ILE A 14 -4.85 2.20 17.98
N LEU A 15 -4.01 2.46 16.98
CA LEU A 15 -3.11 1.45 16.41
C LEU A 15 -2.18 0.86 17.47
N ALA A 16 -1.60 1.69 18.34
CA ALA A 16 -0.74 1.24 19.43
C ALA A 16 -1.48 0.31 20.40
N ILE A 17 -2.73 0.64 20.76
CA ILE A 17 -3.56 -0.21 21.62
C ILE A 17 -3.86 -1.56 20.94
N VAL A 18 -4.23 -1.54 19.66
CA VAL A 18 -4.47 -2.77 18.89
C VAL A 18 -3.20 -3.64 18.86
N VAL A 19 -2.03 -3.05 18.61
CA VAL A 19 -0.75 -3.77 18.61
C VAL A 19 -0.46 -4.37 19.99
N LEU A 20 -0.76 -3.67 21.08
CA LEU A 20 -0.57 -4.16 22.45
C LEU A 20 -1.50 -5.34 22.78
N ILE A 21 -2.76 -5.31 22.35
CA ILE A 21 -3.73 -6.38 22.60
C ILE A 21 -3.38 -7.63 21.79
N PHE A 22 -3.10 -7.48 20.49
CA PHE A 22 -2.80 -8.62 19.61
C PHE A 22 -1.36 -9.12 19.78
N GLY A 23 -0.46 -8.27 20.30
CA GLY A 23 0.97 -8.53 20.37
C GLY A 23 1.64 -8.44 19.00
N THR A 24 2.91 -8.01 18.99
CA THR A 24 3.70 -7.86 17.76
C THR A 24 3.94 -9.17 17.01
N LYS A 25 3.90 -10.32 17.71
CA LYS A 25 4.15 -11.64 17.13
C LYS A 25 3.04 -12.10 16.18
N ARG A 26 1.77 -11.91 16.55
CA ARG A 26 0.61 -12.22 15.69
C ARG A 26 0.46 -11.21 14.56
N MET A 27 0.69 -9.92 14.87
CA MET A 27 0.64 -8.87 13.85
C MET A 27 1.74 -9.03 12.80
N ARG A 28 2.92 -9.54 13.15
CA ARG A 28 3.98 -9.83 12.18
C ARG A 28 3.64 -11.00 11.27
N SER A 29 3.14 -12.12 11.79
CA SER A 29 2.78 -13.27 10.94
C SER A 29 1.66 -12.90 9.96
N MET A 30 0.56 -12.34 10.46
CA MET A 30 -0.56 -11.91 9.62
C MET A 30 -0.18 -10.74 8.70
N GLY A 31 0.64 -9.80 9.18
CA GLY A 31 1.13 -8.68 8.38
C GLY A 31 2.08 -9.09 7.27
N SER A 32 2.90 -10.13 7.47
CA SER A 32 3.75 -10.69 6.41
C SER A 32 2.94 -11.38 5.33
N ASP A 33 1.91 -12.15 5.71
CA ASP A 33 1.04 -12.85 4.75
C ASP A 33 0.20 -11.85 3.92
N LEU A 34 -0.44 -10.89 4.60
CA LEU A 34 -1.22 -9.84 3.94
C LEU A 34 -0.32 -8.87 3.15
N GLY A 35 0.83 -8.51 3.71
CA GLY A 35 1.80 -7.62 3.07
C GLY A 35 2.41 -8.23 1.81
N GLY A 36 2.67 -9.54 1.80
CA GLY A 36 3.13 -10.25 0.61
C GLY A 36 2.11 -10.22 -0.53
N ALA A 37 0.83 -10.46 -0.22
CA ALA A 37 -0.25 -10.39 -1.20
C ALA A 37 -0.43 -8.98 -1.79
N VAL A 38 -0.41 -7.94 -0.94
CA VAL A 38 -0.51 -6.54 -1.39
C VAL A 38 0.71 -6.11 -2.21
N LYS A 39 1.91 -6.61 -1.86
CA LYS A 39 3.14 -6.33 -2.63
C LYS A 39 3.05 -6.87 -4.06
N GLY A 40 2.63 -8.12 -4.24
CA GLY A 40 2.44 -8.71 -5.56
C GLY A 40 1.38 -7.97 -6.39
N PHE A 41 0.30 -7.51 -5.75
CA PHE A 41 -0.71 -6.67 -6.40
C PHE A 41 -0.15 -5.31 -6.86
N LYS A 42 0.65 -4.65 -6.02
CA LYS A 42 1.33 -3.40 -6.35
C LYS A 42 2.31 -3.58 -7.52
N GLU A 43 3.10 -4.65 -7.50
CA GLU A 43 4.06 -4.98 -8.56
C GLU A 43 3.35 -5.23 -9.90
N ALA A 44 2.24 -5.98 -9.91
CA ALA A 44 1.45 -6.20 -11.12
C ALA A 44 0.86 -4.90 -11.69
N LEU A 45 0.33 -4.03 -10.82
CA LEU A 45 -0.17 -2.69 -11.21
C LEU A 45 0.92 -1.78 -11.78
N ASP A 46 2.12 -1.81 -11.18
CA ASP A 46 3.27 -1.03 -11.67
C ASP A 46 3.78 -1.57 -13.00
N ASP A 47 3.81 -2.90 -13.20
CA ASP A 47 4.22 -3.54 -14.46
C ASP A 47 3.24 -3.22 -15.61
N ASP A 48 1.94 -3.27 -15.34
CA ASP A 48 0.89 -2.88 -16.29
C ASP A 48 1.02 -1.40 -16.70
N LYS A 49 1.29 -0.51 -15.73
CA LYS A 49 1.57 0.91 -16.00
C LYS A 49 2.86 1.13 -16.77
N LYS A 50 3.87 0.27 -16.60
CA LYS A 50 5.15 0.36 -17.31
C LYS A 50 5.03 -0.16 -18.74
N ALA A 51 4.18 -1.16 -18.97
CA ALA A 51 3.81 -1.66 -20.30
C ALA A 51 3.04 -0.59 -21.11
N ASP A 52 2.13 0.15 -20.47
CA ASP A 52 1.39 1.26 -21.10
C ASP A 52 2.31 2.43 -21.48
N LYS A 53 3.33 2.73 -20.65
CA LYS A 53 4.31 3.79 -20.91
C LYS A 53 5.32 3.49 -22.02
N LYS A 54 5.57 2.21 -22.33
CA LYS A 54 6.53 1.81 -23.38
C LYS A 54 5.92 1.88 -24.80
N SER A 55 4.61 2.03 -24.92
CA SER A 55 3.93 2.20 -26.21
C SER A 55 3.78 3.66 -26.66
N ALA A 56 4.14 4.64 -25.81
CA ALA A 56 4.01 6.07 -26.12
C ALA A 56 5.34 6.76 -26.52
N ASP A 57 6.48 6.06 -26.45
CA ASP A 57 7.83 6.60 -26.73
C ASP A 57 8.49 5.87 -27.94
N ASP A 58 7.72 5.62 -29.00
CA ASP A 58 8.25 5.09 -30.28
C ASP A 58 7.53 5.76 -31.48
N ASN A 59 7.25 7.07 -31.38
CA ASN A 59 6.69 7.83 -32.52
C ASN A 59 7.23 9.27 -32.61
N SER A 60 8.49 9.49 -32.25
CA SER A 60 9.18 10.77 -32.47
C SER A 60 10.66 10.55 -32.76
N LYS A 61 10.94 9.80 -33.84
CA LYS A 61 12.25 9.88 -34.52
C LYS A 61 12.15 9.40 -35.97
N SER A 62 11.35 10.08 -36.76
CA SER A 62 11.45 10.05 -38.22
C SER A 62 11.01 11.41 -38.76
N ASP A 63 11.91 12.39 -38.62
CA ASP A 63 12.03 13.59 -39.45
C ASP A 63 13.53 13.97 -39.46
#